data_AF-A0A497MIA6-F1
#
_entry.id   AF-A0A497MIA6-F1
#
_cell.length_a   1.000
_cell.length_b   1.000
_cell.length_c   1.000
_cell.angle_alpha   90.00
_cell.angle_beta   90.00
_cell.angle_gamma   90.00
#
_symmetry.space_group_name_H-M   'P 1'
#
loop_
_entity.id
_entity.type
_entity.pdbx_description
1 polymer ?
#
loop_
_entity_poly.entity_id
_entity_poly.type
_entity_poly.pdbx_seq_one_letter_code
_entity_poly.pdbx_strand_id
1 'polypeptide(L)'
;MRMIAVRKLEEAVFKALVKASTSLPPDVEEALKQAYRLEASPQAKLQLKNILDNVELARRLGKPLCQDTGIVSFFVKGKVDDWRGLEKALRKATIKATEEAFLRPNAVHPLTRENTGNNVGVGVPAVTWLPGSFDTLEITVVLKGAGSENLSFLKVLPPGEG
;
A
#
# COMPACT_ATOMS: atom_id res chain seq x y z
N MET A 1 -5.65 3.27 30.57
CA MET A 1 -5.18 2.62 29.33
C MET A 1 -6.36 2.49 28.38
N ARG A 2 -6.28 2.97 27.13
CA ARG A 2 -7.40 2.85 26.18
C ARG A 2 -7.29 1.52 25.44
N MET A 3 -8.17 0.57 25.74
CA MET A 3 -8.36 -0.58 24.86
C MET A 3 -8.83 -0.07 23.49
N ILE A 4 -8.09 -0.39 22.43
CA ILE A 4 -8.53 -0.14 21.06
C ILE A 4 -9.46 -1.30 20.68
N ALA A 5 -10.74 -0.99 20.46
CA ALA A 5 -11.67 -1.99 19.98
C ALA A 5 -11.23 -2.50 18.60
N VAL A 6 -11.14 -3.82 18.44
CA VAL A 6 -10.73 -4.49 17.19
C VAL A 6 -11.49 -3.96 15.97
N ARG A 7 -12.79 -3.70 16.12
CA ARG A 7 -13.61 -3.11 15.06
C ARG A 7 -13.13 -1.74 14.59
N LYS A 8 -12.71 -0.86 15.52
CA LYS A 8 -12.17 0.47 15.16
C LYS A 8 -10.86 0.35 14.40
N LEU A 9 -10.03 -0.62 14.78
CA LEU A 9 -8.78 -0.93 14.10
C LEU A 9 -9.05 -1.45 12.67
N GLU A 10 -9.93 -2.44 12.50
CA GLU A 10 -10.32 -2.97 11.18
C GLU A 10 -10.85 -1.85 10.27
N GLU A 11 -11.73 -0.98 10.78
CA GLU A 11 -12.29 0.16 10.02
C GLU A 11 -11.22 1.21 9.65
N ALA A 12 -10.28 1.51 10.55
CA ALA A 12 -9.19 2.46 10.28
C ALA A 12 -8.23 1.93 9.20
N VAL A 13 -7.86 0.65 9.29
CA VAL A 13 -6.98 -0.02 8.33
C VAL A 13 -7.65 -0.14 6.97
N PHE A 14 -8.94 -0.50 6.93
CA PHE A 14 -9.72 -0.51 5.69
C PHE A 14 -9.71 0.86 5.00
N LYS A 15 -9.99 1.94 5.74
CA LYS A 15 -9.94 3.30 5.19
C LYS A 15 -8.54 3.67 4.69
N ALA A 16 -7.49 3.23 5.38
CA ALA A 16 -6.12 3.45 4.95
C ALA A 16 -5.80 2.71 3.64
N LEU A 17 -6.22 1.45 3.50
CA LEU A 17 -6.08 0.67 2.26
C LEU A 17 -6.79 1.34 1.09
N VAL A 18 -8.04 1.76 1.27
CA VAL A 18 -8.83 2.48 0.24
C VAL A 18 -8.14 3.78 -0.15
N LYS A 19 -7.69 4.58 0.83
CA LYS A 19 -7.00 5.84 0.55
C LYS A 19 -5.70 5.62 -0.21
N ALA A 20 -4.92 4.61 0.19
CA ALA A 20 -3.65 4.27 -0.46
C ALA A 20 -3.84 3.75 -1.89
N SER A 21 -4.95 3.08 -2.21
CA SER A 21 -5.20 2.59 -3.57
C SER A 21 -5.84 3.63 -4.50
N THR A 22 -6.54 4.63 -3.96
CA THR A 22 -7.35 5.59 -4.75
C THR A 22 -6.80 7.01 -4.78
N SER A 23 -5.72 7.32 -4.07
CA SER A 23 -5.16 8.67 -3.99
C SER A 23 -3.64 8.69 -3.82
N LEU A 24 -3.01 9.72 -4.36
CA LEU A 24 -1.59 10.01 -4.13
C LEU A 24 -1.39 10.96 -2.95
N PRO A 25 -0.21 10.90 -2.30
CA PRO A 25 0.24 11.95 -1.40
C PRO A 25 0.26 13.34 -2.09
N PRO A 26 -0.10 14.43 -1.38
CA PRO A 26 -0.18 15.76 -1.98
C PRO A 26 1.14 16.27 -2.59
N ASP A 27 2.27 15.94 -1.98
CA ASP A 27 3.61 16.27 -2.45
C ASP A 27 3.94 15.56 -3.78
N VAL A 28 3.58 14.29 -3.92
CA VAL A 28 3.73 13.52 -5.17
C VAL A 28 2.84 14.09 -6.28
N GLU A 29 1.58 14.43 -5.95
CA GLU A 29 0.66 15.02 -6.93
C GLU A 29 1.15 16.41 -7.40
N GLU A 30 1.68 17.25 -6.50
CA GLU A 30 2.23 18.55 -6.90
C GLU A 30 3.50 18.39 -7.74
N ALA A 31 4.37 17.44 -7.41
CA ALA A 31 5.55 17.14 -8.23
C ALA A 31 5.16 16.72 -9.66
N LEU A 32 4.11 15.90 -9.82
CA LEU A 32 3.59 15.52 -11.14
C LEU A 32 3.01 16.72 -11.91
N LYS A 33 2.29 17.62 -11.23
CA LYS A 33 1.76 18.85 -11.83
C LYS A 33 2.89 19.78 -12.27
N GLN A 34 3.93 19.94 -11.45
CA GLN A 34 5.11 20.71 -11.81
C GLN A 34 5.84 20.11 -13.02
N ALA A 35 6.06 18.79 -13.03
CA ALA A 35 6.64 18.09 -14.16
C ALA A 35 5.84 18.33 -15.44
N TYR A 36 4.51 18.23 -15.39
CA TYR A 36 3.65 18.50 -16.55
C TYR A 36 3.78 19.93 -17.09
N ARG A 37 3.87 20.92 -16.19
CA ARG A 37 4.04 22.34 -16.59
C ARG A 37 5.36 22.57 -17.31
N LEU A 38 6.45 21.97 -16.81
CA LEU A 38 7.82 22.17 -17.29
C LEU A 38 8.20 21.28 -18.47
N GLU A 39 7.50 20.17 -18.69
CA GLU A 39 7.83 19.21 -19.74
C GLU A 39 7.73 19.82 -21.14
N ALA A 40 8.79 19.66 -21.92
CA ALA A 40 8.95 20.17 -23.27
C ALA A 40 8.62 19.11 -24.33
N SER A 41 8.86 17.82 -24.04
CA SER A 41 8.54 16.71 -24.94
C SER A 41 7.02 16.52 -25.01
N PRO A 42 6.40 16.66 -26.20
CA PRO A 42 4.96 16.47 -26.35
C PRO A 42 4.49 15.09 -25.90
N GLN A 43 5.29 14.05 -26.17
CA GLN A 43 4.97 12.67 -25.81
C GLN A 43 5.03 12.47 -24.29
N ALA A 44 6.08 12.96 -23.62
CA ALA A 44 6.20 12.83 -22.16
C ALA A 44 5.12 13.66 -21.45
N LYS A 45 4.83 14.86 -21.96
CA LYS A 45 3.77 15.74 -21.45
C LYS A 45 2.39 15.08 -21.52
N LEU A 46 2.11 14.35 -22.61
CA LEU A 46 0.89 13.57 -22.73
C LEU A 46 0.81 12.46 -21.67
N GLN A 47 1.90 11.76 -21.39
CA GLN A 47 1.91 10.73 -20.34
C GLN A 47 1.68 11.31 -18.95
N LEU A 48 2.31 12.45 -18.63
CA LEU A 48 2.08 13.15 -17.36
C LEU A 48 0.62 13.59 -17.23
N LYS A 49 0.01 14.07 -18.33
CA LYS A 49 -1.42 14.38 -18.36
C LYS A 49 -2.27 13.15 -18.07
N ASN A 50 -2.01 12.02 -18.72
CA ASN A 50 -2.74 10.78 -18.50
C ASN A 50 -2.64 10.31 -17.04
N ILE A 51 -1.47 10.44 -16.41
CA ILE A 51 -1.28 10.12 -14.99
C ILE A 51 -2.15 11.03 -14.12
N LEU A 52 -2.11 12.35 -14.34
CA LEU A 52 -2.88 13.32 -13.56
C LEU A 52 -4.40 13.12 -13.73
N ASP A 53 -4.88 12.91 -14.96
CA ASP A 53 -6.28 12.61 -15.26
C ASP A 53 -6.72 11.32 -14.54
N ASN A 54 -5.88 10.29 -14.57
CA ASN A 54 -6.15 9.02 -13.88
C ASN A 54 -6.20 9.20 -12.36
N VAL A 55 -5.35 10.04 -11.77
CA VAL A 55 -5.39 10.37 -10.32
C VAL A 55 -6.72 11.01 -9.93
N GLU A 56 -7.21 11.95 -10.74
CA GLU A 56 -8.51 12.57 -10.51
C GLU A 56 -9.66 11.54 -10.64
N LEU A 57 -9.64 10.73 -11.70
CA LEU A 57 -10.65 9.71 -11.96
C LEU A 57 -10.69 8.66 -10.85
N ALA A 58 -9.54 8.16 -10.39
CA ALA A 58 -9.44 7.19 -9.31
C ALA A 58 -10.11 7.70 -8.02
N ARG A 59 -9.83 8.95 -7.65
CA ARG A 59 -10.42 9.60 -6.47
C ARG A 59 -11.93 9.79 -6.63
N ARG A 60 -12.38 10.27 -7.80
CA ARG A 60 -13.80 10.56 -8.05
C ARG A 60 -14.65 9.29 -8.13
N LEU A 61 -14.14 8.24 -8.75
CA LEU A 61 -14.86 6.98 -8.96
C LEU A 61 -14.67 5.99 -7.81
N GLY A 62 -13.76 6.28 -6.86
CA GLY A 62 -13.38 5.34 -5.81
C GLY A 62 -12.77 4.06 -6.39
N LYS A 63 -11.97 4.18 -7.46
CA LYS A 63 -11.33 3.06 -8.15
C LYS A 63 -9.81 3.11 -7.98
N PRO A 64 -9.12 1.95 -8.00
CA PRO A 64 -7.68 1.93 -7.84
C PRO A 64 -6.96 2.74 -8.93
N LEU A 65 -5.89 3.44 -8.54
CA LEU A 65 -5.02 4.21 -9.43
C LEU A 65 -4.31 3.34 -10.46
N CYS A 66 -3.98 2.10 -10.09
CA CYS A 66 -3.27 1.16 -10.93
C CYS A 66 -4.00 -0.18 -10.93
N GLN A 67 -3.93 -0.89 -12.05
CA GLN A 67 -4.43 -2.25 -12.17
C GLN A 67 -3.71 -3.21 -11.21
N ASP A 68 -2.42 -2.97 -10.96
CA ASP A 68 -1.67 -3.65 -9.92
C ASP A 68 -1.80 -2.87 -8.61
N THR A 69 -2.68 -3.35 -7.72
CA THR A 69 -2.89 -2.74 -6.39
C THR A 69 -1.87 -3.21 -5.35
N GLY A 70 -0.80 -3.88 -5.80
CA GLY A 70 0.33 -4.33 -5.01
C GLY A 70 0.09 -5.52 -4.08
N ILE A 71 1.20 -5.96 -3.50
CA ILE A 71 1.25 -6.84 -2.33
C ILE A 71 1.17 -5.96 -1.08
N VAL A 72 0.28 -6.30 -0.16
CA VAL A 72 0.02 -5.50 1.03
C VAL A 72 1.08 -5.76 2.09
N SER A 73 1.69 -4.69 2.61
CA SER A 73 2.58 -4.74 3.77
C SER A 73 2.16 -3.69 4.81
N PHE A 74 2.32 -4.04 6.07
CA PHE A 74 2.04 -3.17 7.21
C PHE A 74 3.30 -2.95 8.04
N PHE A 75 3.55 -1.70 8.41
CA PHE A 75 4.53 -1.35 9.42
C PHE A 75 3.77 -0.86 10.65
N VAL A 76 3.96 -1.56 11.77
CA VAL A 76 3.30 -1.29 13.03
C VAL A 76 4.34 -0.72 13.98
N LYS A 77 4.07 0.44 14.56
CA LYS A 77 4.92 1.08 15.56
C LYS A 77 4.09 1.38 16.79
N GLY A 78 4.44 0.81 17.93
CA GLY A 78 3.61 0.93 19.13
C GLY A 78 3.66 -0.29 20.02
N LYS A 79 3.05 -0.16 21.21
CA LYS A 79 2.77 -1.30 22.08
C LYS A 79 1.57 -2.07 21.52
N VAL A 80 1.70 -3.39 21.39
CA VAL A 80 0.64 -4.31 20.95
C VAL A 80 0.46 -5.38 22.02
N ASP A 81 -0.67 -5.34 22.74
CA ASP A 81 -0.95 -6.32 23.80
C ASP A 81 -1.47 -7.66 23.23
N ASP A 82 -2.25 -7.62 22.14
CA ASP A 82 -2.74 -8.81 21.42
C ASP A 82 -2.25 -8.80 19.96
N TRP A 83 -1.08 -9.40 19.74
CA TRP A 83 -0.47 -9.48 18.41
C TRP A 83 -1.32 -10.28 17.42
N ARG A 84 -1.88 -11.41 17.85
CA ARG A 84 -2.69 -12.28 16.97
C ARG A 84 -4.00 -11.60 16.56
N GLY A 85 -4.62 -10.88 17.48
CA GLY A 85 -5.80 -10.07 17.20
C GLY A 85 -5.52 -8.96 16.20
N LEU A 86 -4.40 -8.25 16.35
CA LEU A 86 -3.94 -7.24 15.39
C LEU A 86 -3.73 -7.85 14.00
N GLU A 87 -2.95 -8.93 13.90
CA GLU A 87 -2.66 -9.59 12.62
C GLU A 87 -3.95 -10.06 11.91
N LYS A 88 -4.89 -10.62 12.67
CA LYS A 88 -6.21 -11.02 12.15
C LYS A 88 -7.02 -9.82 11.66
N ALA A 89 -6.99 -8.70 12.38
CA ALA A 89 -7.69 -7.47 12.00
C ALA A 89 -7.12 -6.88 10.69
N LEU A 90 -5.79 -6.83 10.57
CA LEU A 90 -5.10 -6.39 9.35
C LEU A 90 -5.49 -7.27 8.16
N ARG A 91 -5.43 -8.59 8.32
CA ARG A 91 -5.79 -9.56 7.27
C ARG A 91 -7.24 -9.43 6.83
N LYS A 92 -8.18 -9.28 7.75
CA LYS A 92 -9.60 -9.06 7.42
C LYS A 92 -9.82 -7.75 6.67
N ALA A 93 -9.17 -6.67 7.07
CA ALA A 93 -9.27 -5.40 6.37
C ALA A 93 -8.77 -5.50 4.92
N THR A 94 -7.68 -6.25 4.68
CA THR A 94 -7.19 -6.55 3.32
C THR A 94 -8.18 -7.36 2.49
N ILE A 95 -8.77 -8.42 3.07
CA ILE A 95 -9.80 -9.22 2.41
C ILE A 95 -10.97 -8.33 2.01
N LYS A 96 -11.50 -7.55 2.97
CA LYS A 96 -12.63 -6.65 2.73
C LYS A 96 -12.34 -5.62 1.64
N ALA A 97 -11.15 -5.01 1.64
CA ALA A 97 -10.75 -4.06 0.60
C ALA A 97 -10.64 -4.71 -0.78
N THR A 98 -10.34 -6.00 -0.85
CA THR A 98 -10.29 -6.77 -2.09
C THR A 98 -11.70 -7.11 -2.58
N GLU A 99 -12.57 -7.59 -1.68
CA GLU A 99 -13.98 -7.90 -1.96
C GLU A 99 -14.78 -6.67 -2.43
N GLU A 100 -14.52 -5.50 -1.82
CA GLU A 100 -15.12 -4.22 -2.23
C GLU A 100 -14.45 -3.59 -3.47
N ALA A 101 -13.59 -4.34 -4.16
CA ALA A 101 -12.92 -3.94 -5.41
C ALA A 101 -12.01 -2.70 -5.31
N PHE A 102 -11.49 -2.40 -4.11
CA PHE A 102 -10.44 -1.40 -3.91
C PHE A 102 -9.02 -1.97 -4.06
N LEU A 103 -8.89 -3.30 -4.04
CA LEU A 103 -7.67 -4.04 -4.32
C LEU A 103 -7.97 -5.16 -5.33
N ARG A 104 -6.99 -5.51 -6.15
CA ARG A 104 -6.96 -6.72 -6.97
C ARG A 104 -6.36 -7.87 -6.16
N PRO A 105 -6.83 -9.12 -6.31
CA PRO A 105 -6.21 -10.28 -5.66
C PRO A 105 -4.86 -10.61 -6.29
N ASN A 106 -3.80 -9.95 -5.83
CA ASN A 106 -2.44 -10.09 -6.33
C ASN A 106 -1.63 -11.20 -5.64
N ALA A 107 -1.96 -11.53 -4.38
CA ALA A 107 -1.27 -12.58 -3.64
C ALA A 107 -1.57 -13.97 -4.22
N VAL A 108 -0.51 -14.74 -4.51
CA VAL A 108 -0.58 -16.13 -4.97
C VAL A 108 0.22 -17.04 -4.03
N HIS A 109 -0.18 -18.31 -3.95
CA HIS A 109 0.55 -19.30 -3.18
C HIS A 109 1.96 -19.51 -3.79
N PRO A 110 3.04 -19.48 -2.98
CA PRO A 110 4.41 -19.44 -3.51
C PRO A 110 4.82 -20.70 -4.28
N LEU A 111 4.27 -21.86 -3.91
CA LEU A 111 4.55 -23.15 -4.56
C LEU A 111 3.56 -23.47 -5.69
N THR A 112 2.28 -23.63 -5.37
CA THR A 112 1.22 -24.02 -6.33
C THR A 112 0.83 -22.93 -7.33
N ARG A 113 1.18 -21.66 -7.06
CA ARG A 113 0.74 -20.47 -7.84
C ARG A 113 -0.76 -20.20 -7.83
N GLU A 114 -1.52 -20.92 -7.01
CA GLU A 114 -2.95 -20.71 -6.85
C GLU A 114 -3.24 -19.34 -6.23
N ASN A 115 -4.28 -18.67 -6.70
CA ASN A 115 -4.72 -17.38 -6.19
C ASN A 115 -5.87 -17.59 -5.19
N THR A 116 -5.77 -16.97 -4.03
CA THR A 116 -6.80 -17.05 -2.97
C THR A 116 -8.04 -16.20 -3.26
N GLY A 117 -7.97 -15.31 -4.25
CA GLY A 117 -9.07 -14.43 -4.66
C GLY A 117 -9.29 -13.23 -3.74
N ASN A 118 -8.53 -13.08 -2.66
CA ASN A 118 -8.76 -12.07 -1.62
C ASN A 118 -7.49 -11.30 -1.19
N ASN A 119 -6.45 -11.35 -2.02
CA ASN A 119 -5.17 -10.65 -1.84
C ASN A 119 -4.42 -10.95 -0.53
N VAL A 120 -4.71 -12.08 0.12
CA VAL A 120 -3.98 -12.57 1.28
C VAL A 120 -3.47 -13.99 1.02
N GLY A 121 -2.38 -14.38 1.68
CA GLY A 121 -1.71 -15.65 1.41
C GLY A 121 -0.72 -16.03 2.49
N VAL A 122 0.17 -16.97 2.18
CA VAL A 122 1.31 -17.34 3.03
C VAL A 122 2.26 -16.14 3.08
N GLY A 123 2.45 -15.57 4.28
CA GLY A 123 3.30 -14.39 4.47
C GLY A 123 2.74 -13.06 3.94
N VAL A 124 1.48 -13.04 3.46
CA VAL A 124 0.83 -11.83 2.93
C VAL A 124 -0.52 -11.61 3.63
N PRO A 125 -0.79 -10.42 4.21
CA PRO A 125 0.10 -9.26 4.26
C PRO A 125 1.31 -9.48 5.16
N ALA A 126 2.47 -8.93 4.78
CA ALA A 126 3.63 -8.90 5.66
C ALA A 126 3.42 -7.84 6.75
N VAL A 127 3.76 -8.15 8.01
CA VAL A 127 3.62 -7.22 9.12
C VAL A 127 4.97 -7.08 9.81
N THR A 128 5.57 -5.89 9.70
CA THR A 128 6.80 -5.52 10.40
C THR A 128 6.42 -4.73 11.65
N TRP A 129 6.85 -5.18 12.81
CA TRP A 129 6.55 -4.53 14.09
C TRP A 129 7.78 -3.92 14.73
N LEU A 130 7.71 -2.61 15.01
CA LEU A 130 8.64 -1.87 15.83
C LEU A 130 8.03 -1.68 17.24
N PRO A 131 8.37 -2.55 18.21
CA PRO A 131 7.88 -2.41 19.58
C PRO A 131 8.51 -1.19 20.27
N GLY A 132 7.76 -0.55 21.16
CA GLY A 132 8.29 0.56 21.97
C GLY A 132 7.23 1.24 22.81
N SER A 133 7.70 2.11 23.72
CA SER A 133 6.88 2.91 24.62
C SER A 133 6.34 4.15 23.90
N PHE A 134 5.43 3.94 22.96
CA PHE A 134 4.73 5.00 22.26
C PHE A 134 3.36 5.23 22.89
N ASP A 135 2.93 6.49 22.95
CA ASP A 135 1.60 6.86 23.44
C ASP A 135 0.47 6.45 22.48
N THR A 136 0.84 6.11 21.24
CA THR A 136 -0.07 5.75 20.15
C THR A 136 0.37 4.45 19.46
N LEU A 137 -0.60 3.79 18.83
CA LEU A 137 -0.34 2.73 17.85
C LEU A 137 -0.40 3.35 16.45
N GLU A 138 0.72 3.37 15.75
CA GLU A 138 0.84 3.83 14.38
C GLU A 138 0.91 2.63 13.43
N ILE A 139 0.12 2.68 12.36
CA ILE A 139 0.08 1.63 11.34
C ILE A 139 0.25 2.31 9.99
N THR A 140 1.37 2.05 9.33
CA THR A 140 1.61 2.44 7.95
C THR A 140 1.22 1.28 7.05
N VAL A 141 0.46 1.57 5.99
CA VAL A 141 0.14 0.61 4.94
C VAL A 141 0.95 0.92 3.69
N VAL A 142 1.53 -0.10 3.08
CA VAL A 142 2.23 -0.01 1.81
C VAL A 142 1.59 -0.97 0.82
N LEU A 143 1.10 -0.43 -0.29
CA LEU A 143 0.60 -1.18 -1.44
C LEU A 143 1.70 -1.22 -2.49
N LYS A 144 2.55 -2.25 -2.43
CA LYS A 144 3.74 -2.30 -3.26
C LYS A 144 3.46 -3.07 -4.56
N GLY A 145 3.35 -2.35 -5.67
CA GLY A 145 3.18 -2.93 -7.00
C GLY A 145 4.38 -3.78 -7.40
N ALA A 146 4.14 -4.96 -7.97
CA ALA A 146 5.17 -5.94 -8.32
C ALA A 146 6.19 -5.38 -9.32
N GLY A 147 5.75 -4.56 -10.28
CA GLY A 147 6.67 -3.91 -11.22
C GLY A 147 7.72 -3.03 -10.53
N SER A 148 7.31 -2.30 -9.48
CA SER A 148 8.22 -1.48 -8.69
C SER A 148 9.01 -2.27 -7.64
N GLU A 149 8.56 -3.47 -7.29
CA GLU A 149 9.27 -4.38 -6.39
C GLU A 149 10.40 -5.11 -7.11
N ASN A 150 10.15 -5.53 -8.37
CA ASN A 150 11.15 -6.18 -9.21
C ASN A 150 12.34 -5.26 -9.57
N LEU A 151 12.22 -3.95 -9.34
CA LEU A 151 13.28 -2.96 -9.53
C LEU A 151 14.06 -2.66 -8.24
N SER A 152 13.70 -3.28 -7.11
CA SER A 152 14.52 -3.27 -5.90
C SER A 152 15.80 -4.08 -6.16
N PHE A 153 16.97 -3.50 -5.91
CA PHE A 153 18.25 -4.18 -6.09
C PHE A 153 19.15 -4.03 -4.86
N LEU A 154 20.03 -5.02 -4.68
CA LEU A 154 21.07 -5.02 -3.66
C LEU A 154 22.43 -5.08 -4.38
N LYS A 155 23.29 -4.09 -4.11
CA LYS A 155 24.69 -4.10 -4.56
C LYS A 155 25.60 -3.97 -3.33
N VAL A 156 26.54 -4.90 -3.18
CA VAL A 156 27.62 -4.75 -2.21
C VAL A 156 28.69 -3.87 -2.84
N LEU A 157 28.99 -2.74 -2.20
CA LEU A 157 30.05 -1.84 -2.67
C LEU A 157 31.42 -2.33 -2.18
N PRO A 158 32.46 -2.29 -3.01
CA PRO A 158 33.83 -2.44 -2.54
C PRO A 158 34.18 -1.36 -1.51
N PRO A 159 35.09 -1.62 -0.54
CA PRO A 159 35.47 -0.63 0.46
C PRO A 159 35.99 0.71 -0.09
N GLY A 160 36.51 0.76 -1.32
CA GLY A 160 36.98 1.99 -1.97
C GLY A 160 35.89 2.84 -2.63
N GLU A 161 34.64 2.38 -2.67
CA GLU A 161 33.49 3.09 -3.28
C GLU A 161 32.49 3.64 -2.23
N GLY A 162 32.72 3.42 -0.93
CA GLY A 162 31.79 3.73 0.18
C GLY A 162 32.13 4.97 0.99
#